data_AF-R7LY92-F1
#
_entry.id   AF-R7LY92-F1
#
_cell.length_a   1.000
_cell.length_b   1.000
_cell.length_c   1.000
_cell.angle_alpha   90.00
_cell.angle_beta   90.00
_cell.angle_gamma   90.00
#
_symmetry.space_group_name_H-M   'P 1'
#
loop_
_entity.id
_entity.type
_entity.pdbx_description
1 polymer ?
#
loop_
_entity_poly.entity_id
_entity_poly.type
_entity_poly.pdbx_seq_one_letter_code
_entity_poly.pdbx_strand_id
1 'polypeptide(L)' 'MKSKYNYPWYKNNPLDKVWWKDGDSLGEMIFSFDRVHEFNLWTDYPQKLTHEQKSLFDRENPEWKKFFEP' A
#
# COMPACT_ATOMS: atom_id res chain seq x y z
N MET A 1 -8.94 -7.55 -9.93
CA MET A 1 -8.86 -7.35 -11.39
C MET A 1 -7.40 -7.13 -11.73
N LYS A 2 -6.87 -7.68 -12.82
CA LYS A 2 -5.51 -7.33 -13.25
C LYS A 2 -5.58 -5.99 -13.97
N SER A 3 -4.70 -5.06 -13.62
CA SER A 3 -4.62 -3.76 -14.29
C SER A 3 -4.36 -3.93 -15.78
N LYS A 4 -4.95 -3.06 -16.58
CA LYS A 4 -4.74 -2.96 -18.03
C LYS A 4 -3.32 -2.47 -18.35
N TYR A 5 -2.69 -1.76 -17.43
CA TYR A 5 -1.35 -1.19 -17.58
C TYR A 5 -0.37 -1.76 -16.56
N ASN A 6 0.92 -1.76 -16.90
CA ASN A 6 1.96 -2.13 -15.96
C ASN A 6 2.54 -0.86 -15.33
N TYR A 7 1.91 -0.37 -14.27
CA TYR A 7 2.43 0.78 -13.52
C TYR A 7 3.72 0.38 -12.77
N PRO A 8 4.79 1.18 -12.87
CA PRO A 8 6.05 0.87 -12.21
C PRO A 8 5.89 0.98 -10.69
N TRP A 9 6.54 0.07 -9.98
CA TRP A 9 6.67 0.16 -8.53
C TRP A 9 7.61 1.30 -8.13
N TYR A 10 7.21 2.09 -7.15
CA TYR A 10 8.02 3.16 -6.58
C TYR A 10 7.94 3.15 -5.05
N LYS A 11 8.79 3.96 -4.41
CA LYS A 11 8.78 4.19 -2.96
C LYS A 11 8.72 5.67 -2.66
N ASN A 12 8.07 6.03 -1.57
CA ASN A 12 8.08 7.41 -1.07
C ASN A 12 9.41 7.75 -0.39
N ASN A 13 10.01 6.78 0.32
CA ASN A 13 11.37 6.85 0.82
C ASN A 13 12.20 5.64 0.35
N PRO A 14 13.44 5.82 -0.16
CA PRO A 14 14.29 4.71 -0.64
C PRO A 14 14.48 3.56 0.36
N LEU A 15 14.47 3.87 1.67
CA LEU A 15 14.66 2.89 2.75
C LEU A 15 13.39 2.12 3.13
N ASP A 16 12.22 2.54 2.64
CA ASP A 16 10.95 1.87 2.92
C ASP A 16 10.96 0.45 2.38
N LYS A 17 10.18 -0.44 2.98
CA LYS A 17 9.91 -1.78 2.45
C LYS A 17 8.58 -1.80 1.69
N VAL A 18 7.67 -0.88 1.98
CA VAL A 18 6.41 -0.71 1.26
C VAL A 18 6.68 -0.09 -0.11
N TRP A 19 6.18 -0.76 -1.14
CA TRP A 19 6.13 -0.27 -2.51
C TRP A 19 4.75 0.27 -2.82
N TRP A 20 4.70 1.30 -3.65
CA TRP A 20 3.49 1.91 -4.16
C TRP A 20 3.45 1.79 -5.68
N LYS A 21 2.25 1.77 -6.24
CA LYS A 21 2.02 1.95 -7.68
C LYS A 21 0.65 2.59 -7.90
N ASP A 22 0.51 3.24 -9.04
CA ASP A 22 -0.78 3.75 -9.49
C ASP A 22 -1.70 2.60 -9.93
N GLY A 23 -3.01 2.85 -9.85
CA GLY A 23 -4.05 1.98 -10.37
C GLY A 23 -4.63 2.48 -11.70
N ASP A 24 -5.51 1.68 -12.30
CA ASP A 24 -6.23 2.08 -13.52
C ASP A 24 -7.31 3.13 -13.20
N SER A 25 -7.81 3.13 -11.97
CA SER A 25 -8.91 4.00 -11.55
C SER A 25 -8.39 5.22 -10.78
N LEU A 26 -9.05 6.36 -10.99
CA LEU A 26 -8.78 7.59 -10.26
C LEU A 26 -8.94 7.37 -8.75
N GLY A 27 -7.88 7.63 -7.99
CA GLY A 27 -7.86 7.51 -6.54
C GLY A 27 -7.51 6.10 -6.01
N GLU A 28 -7.24 5.13 -6.88
CA GLU A 28 -6.68 3.85 -6.43
C GLU A 28 -5.28 4.04 -5.86
N MET A 29 -5.11 3.60 -4.62
CA MET A 29 -3.83 3.63 -3.91
C MET A 29 -3.39 2.20 -3.64
N ILE A 30 -2.54 1.68 -4.53
CA ILE A 30 -2.08 0.30 -4.47
C ILE A 30 -0.71 0.24 -3.82
N PHE A 31 -0.55 -0.68 -2.86
CA PHE A 31 0.72 -0.94 -2.21
C PHE A 31 1.05 -2.42 -2.13
N SER A 32 2.31 -2.73 -1.89
CA SER A 32 2.82 -4.10 -1.75
C SER A 32 4.07 -4.16 -0.88
N PHE A 33 4.30 -5.30 -0.24
CA PHE A 33 5.52 -5.57 0.53
C PHE A 33 6.58 -6.34 -0.28
N ASP A 34 6.18 -6.99 -1.37
CA ASP A 34 7.02 -7.88 -2.19
C ASP A 34 6.96 -7.60 -3.70
N ARG A 35 6.08 -6.67 -4.12
CA ARG A 35 5.75 -6.33 -5.53
C ARG A 35 4.99 -7.43 -6.29
N VAL A 36 4.48 -8.43 -5.58
CA VAL A 36 3.72 -9.56 -6.12
C VAL A 36 2.29 -9.54 -5.56
N HIS A 37 2.16 -9.41 -4.24
CA HIS A 37 0.87 -9.32 -3.56
C HIS A 37 0.47 -7.86 -3.40
N GLU A 38 -0.65 -7.51 -4.02
CA GLU A 38 -1.17 -6.15 -4.06
C GLU A 38 -2.27 -5.97 -3.01
N PHE A 39 -2.23 -4.83 -2.34
CA PHE A 39 -3.24 -4.37 -1.42
C PHE A 39 -3.76 -3.01 -1.88
N ASN A 40 -5.05 -2.76 -1.72
CA ASN A 40 -5.63 -1.44 -1.90
C ASN A 40 -5.78 -0.76 -0.52
N LEU A 41 -5.24 0.45 -0.37
CA LEU A 41 -5.27 1.22 0.87
C LEU A 41 -6.67 1.38 1.45
N TRP A 42 -7.68 1.56 0.59
CA TRP A 42 -9.05 1.86 1.02
C TRP A 42 -9.84 0.63 1.41
N THR A 43 -9.60 -0.52 0.77
CA THR A 43 -10.41 -1.73 0.98
C THR A 43 -9.73 -2.78 1.82
N ASP A 44 -8.40 -2.76 1.88
CA ASP A 44 -7.62 -3.85 2.46
C ASP A 44 -6.88 -3.42 3.73
N TYR A 45 -6.44 -2.17 3.81
CA TYR A 45 -5.82 -1.65 5.03
C TYR A 45 -6.89 -1.17 6.03
N PRO A 46 -6.75 -1.48 7.34
CA PRO A 46 -5.75 -2.37 7.92
C PRO A 46 -6.15 -3.85 7.96
N GLN A 47 -7.42 -4.17 7.69
CA GLN A 47 -8.06 -5.43 8.11
C GLN A 47 -7.53 -6.70 7.41
N LYS A 48 -6.98 -6.60 6.19
CA LYS A 48 -6.47 -7.75 5.44
C LYS A 48 -4.97 -7.99 5.62
N LEU A 49 -4.29 -7.16 6.42
CA LEU A 49 -2.87 -7.28 6.66
C LEU A 49 -2.63 -8.21 7.85
N THR A 50 -1.55 -8.98 7.78
CA THR A 50 -1.00 -9.62 9.00
C THR A 50 -0.53 -8.55 9.99
N HIS A 51 -0.37 -8.94 11.26
CA HIS A 51 0.11 -8.02 12.29
C HIS A 51 1.47 -7.39 11.91
N GLU A 52 2.41 -8.20 11.41
CA GLU A 52 3.74 -7.72 10.99
C GLU A 52 3.66 -6.76 9.81
N GLN A 53 2.85 -7.07 8.79
CA GLN A 53 2.62 -6.19 7.65
C GLN A 53 2.00 -4.87 8.07
N LYS A 54 1.00 -4.90 8.97
CA LYS A 54 0.39 -3.68 9.49
C LYS A 54 1.40 -2.85 10.27
N SER A 55 2.15 -3.45 11.20
CA SER A 55 3.16 -2.73 11.98
C SER A 55 4.24 -2.08 11.10
N LEU A 56 4.66 -2.79 10.04
CA LEU A 56 5.58 -2.24 9.05
C LEU A 56 4.97 -1.07 8.28
N PHE A 57 3.74 -1.24 7.77
CA PHE A 57 3.03 -0.20 7.03
C PHE A 57 2.80 1.04 7.87
N ASP A 58 2.29 0.88 9.10
CA ASP A 58 2.07 1.95 10.08
C ASP A 58 3.33 2.77 10.36
N ARG A 59 4.48 2.10 10.46
CA ARG A 59 5.77 2.74 10.73
C ARG A 59 6.27 3.57 9.56
N GLU A 60 6.13 3.06 8.35
CA GLU A 60 6.60 3.75 7.13
C GLU A 60 5.58 4.78 6.63
N ASN A 61 4.30 4.64 7.00
CA ASN A 61 3.21 5.50 6.56
C ASN A 61 2.37 6.02 7.74
N PRO A 62 2.97 6.78 8.67
CA PRO A 62 2.29 7.22 9.90
C PRO A 62 1.09 8.13 9.62
N GLU A 63 1.10 8.88 8.52
CA GLU A 63 -0.03 9.74 8.14
C GLU A 63 -1.27 8.92 7.78
N TRP A 64 -1.11 7.79 7.08
CA TRP A 64 -2.22 6.88 6.80
C TRP A 64 -2.72 6.21 8.06
N LYS A 65 -1.80 5.77 8.94
CA LYS A 65 -2.19 5.26 10.25
C LYS A 65 -3.08 6.26 10.99
N LYS A 66 -2.62 7.51 11.11
CA LYS A 66 -3.36 8.59 11.77
C LYS A 66 -4.68 8.92 11.09
N PHE A 67 -4.75 8.87 9.76
CA PHE A 67 -5.97 9.14 9.00
C PHE A 67 -7.08 8.11 9.29
N PHE A 68 -6.70 6.85 9.49
CA PHE A 68 -7.63 5.75 9.78
C PHE A 68 -7.74 5.45 11.29
N GLU A 69 -7.09 6.23 12.16
CA GLU A 69 -7.32 6.17 13.60
C GLU A 69 -8.76 6.67 13.91
N PRO A 70 -9.50 6.01 14.82
CA PRO A 70 -10.87 6.41 15.18
C PRO A 70 -10.97 7.79 15.81
#